data_AF-A0AA95MN69-F1
#
_entry.id   AF-A0AA95MN69-F1
#
_cell.length_a   1.000
_cell.length_b   1.000
_cell.length_c   1.000
_cell.angle_alpha   90.00
_cell.angle_beta   90.00
_cell.angle_gamma   90.00
#
_symmetry.space_group_name_H-M   'P 1'
#
loop_
_entity.id
_entity.type
_entity.pdbx_description
1 polymer ?
#
loop_
_entity_poly.entity_id
_entity_poly.type
_entity_poly.pdbx_seq_one_letter_code
_entity_poly.pdbx_strand_id
1 'polypeptide(L)' 'MKRPIRVKIEGCIYTNNGDNIKNDEFLNAFIEIVENKGWSFQIDEEGNQINDIE' A
#
# COMPACT_ATOMS: atom_id res chain seq x y z
N MET A 1 -21.47 6.93 -7.41
CA MET A 1 -20.06 7.27 -7.10
C MET A 1 -19.50 6.22 -6.16
N LYS A 2 -18.32 5.66 -6.46
CA LYS A 2 -17.59 4.80 -5.51
C LYS A 2 -17.03 5.70 -4.41
N ARG A 3 -17.30 5.39 -3.15
CA ARG A 3 -16.73 6.13 -2.01
C ARG A 3 -15.38 5.50 -1.65
N PRO A 4 -14.30 6.28 -1.49
CA PRO A 4 -13.03 5.74 -1.03
C PRO A 4 -13.20 5.14 0.37
N ILE A 5 -12.61 3.97 0.58
CA ILE A 5 -12.54 3.34 1.90
C ILE A 5 -11.12 3.59 2.42
N ARG A 6 -11.00 4.24 3.57
CA ARG A 6 -9.71 4.44 4.23
C ARG A 6 -9.31 3.17 4.97
N VAL A 7 -8.10 2.69 4.71
CA VAL A 7 -7.51 1.53 5.39
C VAL A 7 -6.27 2.00 6.16
N LYS A 8 -6.21 1.72 7.46
CA LYS A 8 -5.02 1.94 8.30
C LYS A 8 -4.40 0.57 8.59
N ILE A 9 -3.12 0.41 8.28
CA ILE A 9 -2.38 -0.83 8.53
C ILE A 9 -1.31 -0.53 9.57
N GLU A 10 -1.35 -1.23 10.71
CA GLU A 10 -0.35 -1.17 11.77
C GLU A 10 0.12 -2.58 12.08
N GLY A 11 1.43 -2.81 12.08
CA GLY A 11 2.02 -4.11 12.35
C GLY A 11 3.50 -4.20 12.03
N CYS A 12 4.06 -5.39 12.24
CA CYS A 12 5.43 -5.73 11.85
C CYS A 12 5.39 -6.80 10.77
N ILE A 13 6.22 -6.64 9.74
CA ILE A 13 6.40 -7.61 8.66
C ILE A 13 7.70 -8.35 8.92
N TYR A 14 7.66 -9.67 8.80
CA TYR A 14 8.81 -10.55 8.96
C TYR A 14 9.03 -11.33 7.67
N THR A 15 10.29 -11.50 7.28
CA THR A 15 10.65 -12.40 6.18
C THR A 15 10.87 -13.81 6.71
N ASN A 16 10.49 -14.81 5.91
CA ASN A 16 10.81 -16.20 6.24
C ASN A 16 12.30 -16.51 6.05
N ASN A 17 13.04 -15.69 5.29
CA ASN A 17 14.42 -15.95 4.90
C ASN A 17 15.45 -15.15 5.71
N GLY A 18 15.02 -14.32 6.67
CA GLY A 18 15.92 -13.46 7.45
C GLY A 18 16.41 -12.22 6.71
N ASP A 19 15.95 -11.99 5.47
CA ASP A 19 16.24 -10.79 4.71
C ASP A 19 15.56 -9.57 5.32
N ASN A 20 16.24 -8.43 5.32
CA ASN A 20 15.62 -7.16 5.67
C ASN A 20 14.81 -6.67 4.46
N ILE A 21 13.47 -6.69 4.58
CA ILE A 21 12.59 -6.02 3.63
C ILE A 21 12.70 -4.51 3.82
N LYS A 22 12.98 -3.78 2.74
CA LYS A 22 12.88 -2.31 2.76
C LYS A 22 11.41 -1.90 2.70
N ASN A 23 11.11 -0.71 3.24
CA ASN A 23 9.74 -0.18 3.25
C ASN A 23 9.11 -0.16 1.84
N ASP A 24 9.86 0.32 0.85
CA ASP A 24 9.39 0.43 -0.54
C ASP A 24 9.10 -0.94 -1.18
N GLU A 25 9.90 -1.96 -0.86
CA GLU A 25 9.67 -3.33 -1.36
C GLU A 25 8.37 -3.91 -0.79
N PHE A 26 8.11 -3.69 0.49
CA PHE A 26 6.84 -4.06 1.11
C PHE A 26 5.67 -3.29 0.46
N LEU A 27 5.80 -1.98 0.34
CA LEU A 27 4.73 -1.12 -0.17
C LEU A 27 4.34 -1.52 -1.60
N ASN A 28 5.33 -1.76 -2.47
CA ASN A 28 5.10 -2.22 -3.84
C ASN A 28 4.38 -3.58 -3.88
N ALA A 29 4.85 -4.57 -3.10
CA ALA A 29 4.20 -5.88 -3.04
C ALA A 29 2.77 -5.79 -2.50
N PHE A 30 2.53 -4.91 -1.52
CA PHE A 30 1.21 -4.69 -0.97
C PHE A 30 0.25 -4.06 -2.00
N ILE A 31 0.71 -3.04 -2.74
CA ILE A 31 -0.07 -2.42 -3.82
C ILE A 31 -0.42 -3.46 -4.88
N GLU A 32 0.54 -4.28 -5.31
CA GLU A 32 0.31 -5.33 -6.30
C GLU A 32 -0.76 -6.34 -5.84
N ILE A 33 -0.73 -6.78 -4.58
CA ILE A 33 -1.75 -7.66 -4.00
C ILE A 33 -3.13 -7.03 -4.08
N VAL A 34 -3.22 -5.74 -3.78
CA VAL A 34 -4.49 -5.00 -3.76
C VAL A 34 -5.04 -4.81 -5.16
N GLU A 35 -4.19 -4.43 -6.12
CA GLU A 35 -4.57 -4.26 -7.52
C GLU A 35 -5.02 -5.57 -8.16
N ASN A 36 -4.37 -6.69 -7.82
CA ASN A 36 -4.78 -8.03 -8.25
C ASN A 36 -6.16 -8.45 -7.70
N LYS A 37 -6.69 -7.76 -6.68
CA LYS A 37 -8.08 -7.94 -6.19
C LYS A 37 -9.08 -6.99 -6.85
N GLY A 38 -8.64 -6.15 -7.79
CA GLY A 38 -9.45 -5.16 -8.49
C GLY A 38 -9.70 -3.87 -7.70
N TRP A 39 -8.87 -3.60 -6.69
CA TRP A 39 -8.91 -2.37 -5.90
C TRP A 39 -7.78 -1.44 -6.34
N SER A 40 -7.94 -0.13 -6.18
CA SER A 40 -6.92 0.86 -6.59
C SER A 40 -6.56 1.75 -5.41
N PHE A 41 -5.26 1.93 -5.17
CA PHE A 41 -4.76 2.94 -4.23
C PHE A 41 -4.48 4.25 -4.95
N GLN A 42 -4.72 5.38 -4.28
CA GLN A 42 -4.25 6.69 -4.70
C GLN A 42 -3.19 7.16 -3.72
N ILE A 43 -1.93 7.04 -4.15
CA ILE A 43 -0.73 7.51 -3.46
C ILE A 43 0.06 8.35 -4.46
N ASP A 44 0.81 9.34 -3.99
CA ASP A 44 1.69 10.14 -4.83
C ASP A 44 3.04 9.45 -5.11
N GLU A 45 3.90 10.11 -5.88
CA GLU A 45 5.21 9.62 -6.29
C GLU A 45 6.17 9.35 -5.12
N GLU A 46 5.88 9.92 -3.94
CA GLU A 46 6.66 9.76 -2.72
C GLU A 46 6.02 8.71 -1.78
N GLY A 47 4.95 8.04 -2.23
CA GLY A 47 4.19 7.08 -1.41
C GLY A 47 3.31 7.76 -0.36
N ASN A 48 3.19 9.09 -0.39
CA ASN A 48 2.34 9.83 0.52
C ASN A 48 0.89 9.80 0.02
N GLN A 49 -0.03 9.96 0.97
CA GLN A 49 -1.46 9.93 0.69
C GLN A 49 -1.88 11.19 -0.08
N ILE A 50 -2.53 11.03 -1.23
CA ILE A 50 -3.24 12.13 -1.88
C ILE A 50 -4.54 12.36 -1.09
N ASN A 51 -4.58 13.40 -0.26
CA ASN A 51 -5.79 13.85 0.41
C ASN A 51 -6.62 14.66 -0.60
N ASP A 52 -7.58 14.00 -1.23
CA ASP A 52 -8.65 14.58 -2.04
C ASP A 52 -8.19 15.32 -3.31
N ILE A 53 -8.51 14.70 -4.46
CA ILE A 53 -8.69 15.44 -5.70
C ILE A 53 -10.12 16.01 -5.60
N GLU A 54 -10.26 17.34 -5.58
CA GLU A 54 -11.56 18.01 -5.79
C GLU A 54 -12.20 17.62 -7.13
#